data_AF-A0A1F8GF22-F1
#
_entry.id   AF-A0A1F8GF22-F1
#
_cell.length_a   1.000
_cell.length_b   1.000
_cell.length_c   1.000
_cell.angle_alpha   90.00
_cell.angle_beta   90.00
_cell.angle_gamma   90.00
#
_symmetry.space_group_name_H-M   'P 1'
#
loop_
_entity.id
_entity.type
_entity.pdbx_description
1 polymer ?
#
loop_
_entity_poly.entity_id
_entity_poly.type
_entity_poly.pdbx_seq_one_letter_code
_entity_poly.pdbx_strand_id
1 'polypeptide(L)'
;MIRRLLFYFLSKLIFYLHFFALLVIHLGWLFPSYRLGYIIFLGLILVQHLILGYCILTPWEFYFRRKLNKNFNRSGANFTAINLKRFFGIVVTNRCVDISSTSFLVGMIVLQIVLLLN
;
A
#
# COMPACT_ATOMS: atom_id res chain seq x y z
N MET A 1 28.15 -0.08 -12.52
CA MET A 1 27.42 1.20 -12.38
C MET A 1 25.97 1.11 -12.84
N ILE A 2 25.70 0.69 -14.09
CA ILE A 2 24.36 0.60 -14.70
C ILE A 2 23.35 -0.25 -13.90
N ARG A 3 23.73 -1.45 -13.45
CA ARG A 3 22.84 -2.34 -12.66
C ARG A 3 22.36 -1.71 -11.37
N ARG A 4 23.21 -0.93 -10.69
CA ARG A 4 22.87 -0.24 -9.44
C ARG A 4 21.90 0.90 -9.70
N LEU A 5 22.09 1.63 -10.80
CA LEU A 5 21.17 2.67 -11.25
C LEU A 5 19.78 2.08 -11.56
N LEU A 6 19.72 0.95 -12.27
CA LEU A 6 18.47 0.27 -12.61
C LEU A 6 17.69 -0.19 -11.38
N PHE A 7 18.36 -0.83 -10.40
CA PHE A 7 17.71 -1.21 -9.15
C PHE A 7 17.21 -0.01 -8.35
N TYR A 8 17.92 1.11 -8.40
CA TYR A 8 17.49 2.35 -7.78
C TYR A 8 16.20 2.88 -8.42
N PHE A 9 16.17 2.96 -9.75
CA PHE A 9 14.97 3.39 -10.48
C PHE A 9 13.78 2.46 -10.21
N LEU A 10 13.95 1.14 -10.27
CA LEU A 10 12.86 0.19 -9.98
C LEU A 10 12.35 0.32 -8.55
N SER A 11 13.25 0.44 -7.57
CA SER A 11 12.84 0.62 -6.18
C SER A 11 12.03 1.91 -5.98
N LYS A 12 12.42 3.00 -6.65
CA LYS A 12 11.70 4.27 -6.59
C LYS A 12 10.35 4.20 -7.31
N LEU A 13 10.31 3.57 -8.48
CA LEU A 13 9.07 3.37 -9.24
C LEU A 13 8.05 2.58 -8.41
N ILE A 14 8.47 1.47 -7.79
CA ILE A 14 7.57 0.65 -6.96
C ILE A 14 7.10 1.41 -5.72
N PHE A 15 7.96 2.24 -5.13
CA PHE A 15 7.57 3.11 -4.02
C PHE A 15 6.48 4.11 -4.46
N TYR A 16 6.65 4.77 -5.62
CA TYR A 16 5.65 5.69 -6.15
C TYR A 16 4.35 4.99 -6.52
N LEU A 17 4.40 3.74 -7.01
CA LEU A 17 3.20 2.94 -7.27
C LEU A 17 2.42 2.64 -5.98
N HIS A 18 3.09 2.30 -4.86
CA HIS A 18 2.41 2.15 -3.58
C HIS A 18 1.78 3.47 -3.12
N PHE A 19 2.53 4.58 -3.24
CA PHE A 19 2.04 5.88 -2.84
C PHE A 19 0.82 6.30 -3.66
N PHE A 20 0.85 6.08 -4.97
CA PHE A 20 -0.27 6.33 -5.85
C PHE A 20 -1.48 5.44 -5.50
N ALA A 21 -1.26 4.15 -5.24
CA ALA A 21 -2.33 3.26 -4.78
C ALA A 21 -2.97 3.75 -3.47
N LEU A 22 -2.18 4.24 -2.51
CA LEU A 22 -2.69 4.85 -1.29
C LEU A 22 -3.54 6.09 -1.56
N LEU A 23 -3.12 6.95 -2.50
CA LEU A 23 -3.93 8.11 -2.92
C LEU A 23 -5.26 7.68 -3.53
N VAL A 24 -5.25 6.67 -4.41
CA VAL A 24 -6.50 6.13 -4.98
C VAL A 24 -7.38 5.56 -3.87
N ILE A 25 -6.83 4.81 -2.91
CA ILE A 25 -7.59 4.28 -1.76
C ILE A 25 -8.24 5.42 -0.95
N HIS A 26 -7.55 6.53 -0.69
CA HIS A 26 -8.07 7.60 0.17
C HIS A 26 -8.91 8.66 -0.55
N LEU A 27 -8.70 8.87 -1.86
CA LEU A 27 -9.31 9.95 -2.63
C LEU A 27 -10.16 9.47 -3.81
N GLY A 28 -10.08 8.19 -4.18
CA GLY A 28 -10.80 7.64 -5.34
C GLY A 28 -12.32 7.74 -5.24
N TRP A 29 -12.85 7.80 -4.01
CA TRP A 29 -14.28 7.98 -3.77
C TRP A 29 -14.82 9.36 -4.18
N LEU A 30 -13.95 10.36 -4.42
CA LEU A 30 -14.35 11.70 -4.87
C LEU A 30 -14.89 11.72 -6.30
N PHE A 31 -14.74 10.63 -7.07
CA PHE A 31 -15.17 10.55 -8.47
C PHE A 31 -16.30 9.52 -8.66
N PRO A 32 -17.57 9.95 -8.62
CA PRO A 32 -18.72 9.06 -8.71
C PRO A 32 -18.75 8.22 -9.99
N SER A 33 -18.28 8.78 -11.12
CA SER A 33 -18.27 8.11 -12.43
C SER A 33 -17.46 6.81 -12.46
N TYR A 34 -16.51 6.63 -11.52
CA TYR A 34 -15.66 5.45 -11.43
C TYR A 34 -15.98 4.57 -10.22
N ARG A 35 -17.13 4.77 -9.56
CA ARG A 35 -17.48 4.10 -8.30
C ARG A 35 -17.39 2.58 -8.36
N LEU A 36 -17.93 1.95 -9.41
CA LEU A 36 -17.85 0.49 -9.58
C LEU A 36 -16.39 0.01 -9.68
N GLY A 37 -15.58 0.68 -10.50
CA GLY A 37 -14.16 0.37 -10.64
C GLY A 37 -13.39 0.57 -9.33
N TYR A 38 -13.74 1.60 -8.56
CA TYR A 38 -13.17 1.86 -7.25
C TYR A 38 -13.54 0.77 -6.22
N ILE A 39 -14.79 0.31 -6.19
CA ILE A 39 -15.21 -0.82 -5.34
C ILE A 39 -14.43 -2.09 -5.67
N ILE A 40 -14.31 -2.43 -6.96
CA ILE A 40 -13.53 -3.60 -7.41
C ILE A 40 -12.07 -3.46 -6.99
N PHE A 41 -11.48 -2.28 -7.19
CA PHE A 41 -10.11 -2.00 -6.78
C PHE A 41 -9.91 -2.17 -5.26
N LEU A 42 -10.78 -1.58 -4.44
CA LEU A 42 -10.72 -1.76 -2.97
C LEU A 42 -10.87 -3.23 -2.58
N GLY A 43 -11.78 -3.97 -3.23
CA GLY A 43 -11.97 -5.41 -3.01
C GLY A 43 -10.70 -6.21 -3.31
N LEU A 44 -10.02 -5.94 -4.43
CA LEU A 44 -8.75 -6.58 -4.77
C LEU A 44 -7.66 -6.28 -3.75
N ILE A 45 -7.55 -5.02 -3.29
CA ILE A 45 -6.60 -4.63 -2.25
C ILE A 45 -6.91 -5.33 -0.92
N LEU A 46 -8.19 -5.41 -0.53
CA LEU A 46 -8.61 -6.10 0.69
C LEU A 46 -8.29 -7.60 0.63
N VAL A 47 -8.63 -8.28 -0.47
CA VAL A 47 -8.31 -9.70 -0.67
C VAL A 47 -6.80 -9.93 -0.62
N GLN A 48 -6.03 -9.09 -1.30
CA GLN A 48 -4.57 -9.14 -1.26
C GLN A 48 -4.04 -8.97 0.17
N HIS A 49 -4.56 -8.00 0.91
CA HIS A 49 -4.16 -7.73 2.29
C HIS A 49 -4.48 -8.91 3.21
N LEU A 50 -5.66 -9.53 3.07
CA LEU A 50 -6.06 -10.68 3.89
C LEU A 50 -5.25 -11.95 3.60
N ILE A 51 -4.92 -12.21 2.33
CA ILE A 51 -4.17 -13.41 1.93
C ILE A 51 -2.68 -13.27 2.23
N LEU A 52 -2.07 -12.13 1.89
CA LEU A 52 -0.62 -11.95 1.99
C LEU A 52 -0.19 -11.24 3.28
N GLY A 53 -1.08 -10.53 3.97
CA GLY A 53 -0.74 -9.64 5.07
C GLY A 53 0.01 -8.37 4.64
N TYR A 54 0.27 -8.18 3.35
CA TYR A 54 1.00 -7.03 2.79
C TYR A 54 0.64 -6.80 1.31
N CYS A 55 0.96 -5.61 0.78
CA CYS A 55 0.77 -5.33 -0.65
C CYS A 55 1.77 -6.12 -1.52
N ILE A 56 1.34 -6.72 -2.63
CA ILE A 56 2.21 -7.55 -3.50
C ILE A 56 3.46 -6.85 -3.99
N LEU A 57 3.41 -5.52 -4.09
CA LEU A 57 4.53 -4.69 -4.52
C LEU A 57 5.63 -4.60 -3.45
N THR A 58 5.30 -4.83 -2.17
CA THR A 58 6.23 -4.71 -1.03
C THR A 58 7.39 -5.72 -1.10
N PRO A 59 7.18 -7.02 -1.40
CA PRO A 59 8.26 -7.97 -1.68
C PRO A 59 9.26 -7.49 -2.74
N TRP A 60 8.75 -6.96 -3.86
CA TRP A 60 9.55 -6.46 -4.97
C TRP A 60 10.35 -5.23 -4.57
N GLU A 61 9.69 -4.24 -3.96
CA GLU A 61 10.34 -3.01 -3.51
C GLU A 61 11.53 -3.34 -2.64
N PHE A 62 11.32 -4.16 -1.59
CA PHE A 62 12.44 -4.46 -0.73
C PHE A 62 13.40 -5.54 -1.25
N TYR A 63 13.06 -6.29 -2.30
CA TYR A 63 14.06 -7.04 -3.05
C TYR A 63 15.07 -6.09 -3.69
N PHE A 64 14.61 -5.05 -4.38
CA PHE A 64 15.50 -4.06 -5.00
C PHE A 64 16.25 -3.22 -3.96
N ARG A 65 15.62 -2.80 -2.86
CA ARG A 65 16.31 -2.07 -1.78
C ARG A 65 17.44 -2.88 -1.15
N ARG A 66 17.27 -4.19 -0.95
CA ARG A 66 18.34 -5.07 -0.44
C ARG A 66 19.52 -5.20 -1.41
N LYS A 67 19.27 -5.12 -2.72
CA LYS A 67 20.34 -5.10 -3.74
C LYS A 67 21.13 -3.78 -3.72
N LEU A 68 20.53 -2.69 -3.23
CA LEU A 68 21.16 -1.38 -3.12
C LEU A 68 21.87 -1.17 -1.78
N ASN A 69 21.30 -1.71 -0.70
CA ASN A 69 21.79 -1.62 0.67
C ASN A 69 21.63 -2.97 1.39
N LYS A 70 22.76 -3.63 1.67
CA LYS A 70 22.78 -4.93 2.37
C LYS A 70 22.30 -4.83 3.83
N ASN A 71 22.37 -3.63 4.44
CA ASN A 71 21.93 -3.37 5.81
C ASN A 71 20.44 -3.00 5.90
N PHE A 72 19.68 -3.13 4.80
CA PHE A 72 18.23 -2.97 4.83
C PHE A 72 17.60 -4.14 5.61
N ASN A 73 17.51 -3.98 6.94
CA ASN A 73 16.93 -4.96 7.84
C ASN A 73 15.40 -4.82 7.87
N ARG A 74 14.73 -5.98 7.75
CA ARG A 74 13.40 -6.12 7.16
C ARG A 74 12.44 -6.88 8.07
N SER A 75 12.74 -7.10 9.34
CA SER A 75 11.96 -8.05 10.14
C SER A 75 10.53 -7.55 10.36
N GLY A 76 9.59 -8.18 9.66
CA GLY A 76 8.14 -8.11 9.88
C GLY A 76 7.44 -6.80 9.54
N ALA A 77 8.11 -5.74 9.09
CA ALA A 77 7.53 -4.40 9.09
C ALA A 77 6.65 -4.08 7.86
N ASN A 78 5.43 -3.59 8.11
CA ASN A 78 4.50 -3.09 7.11
C ASN A 78 5.06 -1.86 6.37
N PHE A 79 4.79 -1.76 5.06
CA PHE A 79 5.20 -0.60 4.25
C PHE A 79 4.77 0.73 4.91
N THR A 80 3.52 0.80 5.36
CA THR A 80 2.96 1.99 6.03
C THR A 80 3.69 2.28 7.34
N ALA A 81 3.95 1.26 8.17
CA ALA A 81 4.67 1.44 9.44
C ALA A 81 6.10 1.96 9.23
N ILE A 82 6.83 1.43 8.23
CA ILE A 82 8.19 1.88 7.89
C ILE A 82 8.17 3.34 7.45
N ASN A 83 7.23 3.71 6.58
CA ASN A 83 7.18 5.05 6.02
C ASN A 83 6.64 6.09 7.01
N LEU A 84 5.71 5.73 7.88
CA LEU A 84 5.27 6.58 9.01
C LEU A 84 6.43 6.96 9.91
N LYS A 85 7.25 5.97 10.31
CA LYS A 85 8.45 6.22 11.11
C LYS A 85 9.45 7.10 10.36
N ARG A 86 9.64 6.85 9.06
CA ARG A 86 10.64 7.56 8.24
C ARG A 86 10.28 9.02 7.97
N PHE A 87 9.03 9.31 7.63
CA PHE A 87 8.60 10.65 7.23
C PHE A 87 8.09 11.49 8.40
N PHE A 88 7.47 10.86 9.40
CA PHE A 88 6.80 11.56 10.50
C PHE A 88 7.38 11.23 11.88
N GLY A 89 8.33 10.30 11.98
CA GLY A 89 8.88 9.85 13.27
C GLY A 89 7.92 8.98 14.09
N ILE A 90 6.74 8.65 13.56
CA ILE A 90 5.69 7.93 14.28
C ILE A 90 5.97 6.43 14.24
N VAL A 91 6.09 5.81 15.42
CA VAL A 91 6.26 4.36 15.55
C VAL A 91 4.90 3.72 15.80
N VAL A 92 4.44 2.92 14.83
CA VAL A 92 3.21 2.13 14.94
C VAL A 92 3.53 0.64 14.83
N THR A 93 2.76 -0.19 15.53
CA THR A 93 2.85 -1.64 15.40
C THR A 93 2.20 -2.09 14.10
N ASN A 94 2.67 -3.21 13.53
CA ASN A 94 2.05 -3.77 12.31
C ASN A 94 0.58 -4.08 12.53
N ARG A 95 0.23 -4.68 13.68
CA ARG A 95 -1.14 -4.98 14.06
C ARG A 95 -2.04 -3.74 14.05
N CYS A 96 -1.54 -2.59 14.52
CA CYS A 96 -2.29 -1.34 14.46
C CYS A 96 -2.56 -0.91 13.01
N VAL A 97 -1.55 -1.01 12.14
CA VAL A 97 -1.69 -0.72 10.70
C VAL A 97 -2.67 -1.69 10.03
N ASP A 98 -2.58 -2.98 10.32
CA ASP A 98 -3.41 -4.02 9.70
C ASP A 98 -4.89 -3.84 10.08
N ILE A 99 -5.17 -3.65 11.37
CA ILE A 99 -6.53 -3.39 11.86
C ILE A 99 -7.08 -2.12 11.22
N SER A 100 -6.33 -1.01 11.30
CA SER A 100 -6.78 0.28 10.77
C SER A 100 -7.03 0.22 9.26
N SER A 101 -6.13 -0.43 8.51
CA SER A 101 -6.26 -0.58 7.06
C SER A 101 -7.44 -1.46 6.69
N THR A 102 -7.62 -2.59 7.36
CA THR A 102 -8.75 -3.50 7.13
C THR A 102 -10.08 -2.83 7.45
N SER A 103 -10.20 -2.18 8.61
CA SER A 103 -11.42 -1.45 8.99
C SER A 103 -11.73 -0.33 8.00
N PHE A 104 -10.73 0.43 7.54
CA PHE A 104 -10.91 1.47 6.53
C PHE A 104 -11.39 0.90 5.20
N LEU A 105 -10.72 -0.14 4.67
CA LEU A 105 -11.09 -0.75 3.38
C LEU A 105 -12.52 -1.31 3.42
N VAL A 106 -12.87 -2.05 4.48
CA VAL A 106 -14.23 -2.60 4.64
C VAL A 106 -15.26 -1.48 4.74
N GLY A 107 -15.01 -0.48 5.58
CA GLY A 107 -15.92 0.66 5.74
C GLY A 107 -16.14 1.42 4.43
N MET A 108 -15.07 1.66 3.66
CA MET A 108 -15.15 2.32 2.36
C MET A 108 -15.89 1.48 1.32
N ILE A 109 -15.65 0.16 1.26
CA ILE A 109 -16.40 -0.72 0.33
C ILE A 109 -17.89 -0.67 0.65
N VAL A 110 -18.27 -0.84 1.92
CA VAL A 110 -19.67 -0.79 2.35
C VAL A 110 -20.31 0.55 2.01
N LEU A 111 -19.65 1.66 2.35
CA LEU A 111 -20.14 3.01 2.04
C LEU A 111 -20.35 3.19 0.54
N GLN A 112 -19.41 2.77 -0.30
CA GLN A 112 -19.52 2.93 -1.75
C GLN A 112 -20.59 2.03 -2.36
N ILE A 113 -20.83 0.83 -1.82
CA ILE A 113 -21.94 -0.02 -2.24
C ILE A 113 -23.28 0.64 -1.91
N VAL A 114 -23.44 1.19 -0.70
CA VAL A 114 -24.66 1.92 -0.30
C VAL A 114 -24.89 3.11 -1.23
N LEU A 115 -23.85 3.91 -1.52
CA LEU A 115 -23.95 5.03 -2.43
C LEU A 115 -24.19 4.62 -3.89
N LEU A 116 -23.83 3.40 -4.29
CA LEU A 116 -24.09 2.90 -5.65
C LEU A 116 -25.56 2.46 -5.82
N LEU A 117 -26.21 2.03 -4.75
CA LEU A 117 -27.59 1.52 -4.76
C LEU A 117 -28.64 2.61 -4.49
N ASN A 118 -28.24 3.73 -3.90
CA ASN A 118 -29.06 4.94 -3.71
C ASN A 118 -28.89 5.91 -4.88
#